data_AF-A0A9W9F7E6-F1
#
_entry.id   AF-A0A9W9F7E6-F1
#
_cell.length_a   1.000
_cell.length_b   1.000
_cell.length_c   1.000
_cell.angle_alpha   90.00
_cell.angle_beta   90.00
_cell.angle_gamma   90.00
#
_symmetry.space_group_name_H-M   'P 1'
#
loop_
_entity.id
_entity.type
_entity.pdbx_description
1 polymer ?
#
loop_
_entity_poly.entity_id
_entity_poly.type
_entity_poly.pdbx_seq_one_letter_code
_entity_poly.pdbx_strand_id
1 'polypeptide(L)'
;MPSRTDLDSGLLPEQDSNFIAFTQICAEKGILGRPDGLGEDDCAHGLSDTATLLRFLTARQYNPNAAFDQLQQAMKFRQEKQVLGLYDAIEISDFEQARQFYPHWTGRRDKQGFPICMFDLAKLDKAGLASWETTRISVGWSDAESGKPDMLQMASVFHDGFVRFVLPLCTMMTDRPNPSTAITSSVYLVDASSLGLKQGWSLKMFVQEISWLLSTCYPETITRVFVCNAPSYFTTIWKYLKTWVDPNTAEKVVVLTSAEVMSTLENHIDSVNIPTALGGEHDFKHGMLPSLDDNLRAFFQWTSPEISLPPGPIKFSEEPNGTIRAIGVGSLEGMKRRDVIFFTRMSTIE
;
A
#
# COMPACT_ATOMS: atom_id res chain seq x y z
N MET A 1 2.03 -12.97 22.03
CA MET A 1 2.10 -11.50 21.98
C MET A 1 3.21 -11.15 21.01
N PRO A 2 3.02 -10.20 20.07
CA PRO A 2 4.11 -9.76 19.22
C PRO A 2 5.27 -9.29 20.11
N SER A 3 6.44 -9.93 19.97
CA SER A 3 7.63 -9.57 20.73
C SER A 3 8.08 -8.17 20.28
N ARG A 4 8.15 -7.23 21.22
CA ARG A 4 8.73 -5.90 21.02
C ARG A 4 10.24 -6.04 20.98
N THR A 5 10.75 -6.58 19.88
CA THR A 5 12.17 -6.57 19.56
C THR A 5 12.29 -5.95 18.18
N ASP A 6 13.08 -4.86 18.11
CA ASP A 6 13.76 -4.36 16.91
C ASP A 6 13.26 -3.08 16.22
N LEU A 7 12.24 -2.38 16.75
CA LEU A 7 11.84 -1.07 16.20
C LEU A 7 11.61 -0.02 17.30
N ASP A 8 12.31 1.11 17.19
CA ASP A 8 12.04 2.31 18.01
C ASP A 8 10.70 2.88 17.54
N SER A 9 9.71 2.81 18.41
CA SER A 9 8.36 3.27 18.10
C SER A 9 8.27 4.79 18.02
N GLY A 10 9.28 5.53 18.51
CA GLY A 10 9.31 6.99 18.50
C GLY A 10 8.14 7.63 19.27
N LEU A 11 7.46 6.85 20.11
CA LEU A 11 6.25 7.27 20.82
C LEU A 11 6.58 8.08 22.08
N LEU A 12 5.76 9.09 22.34
CA LEU A 12 5.73 9.76 23.63
C LEU A 12 5.23 8.81 24.73
N PRO A 13 5.57 9.01 26.02
CA PRO A 13 5.16 8.10 27.11
C PRO A 13 3.65 7.83 27.21
N GLU A 14 2.83 8.85 26.95
CA GLU A 14 1.36 8.70 26.93
C GLU A 14 0.89 7.84 25.75
N GLN A 15 1.50 8.00 24.57
CA GLN A 15 1.20 7.21 23.39
C GLN A 15 1.60 5.74 23.57
N ASP A 16 2.73 5.48 24.24
CA ASP A 16 3.16 4.12 24.59
C ASP A 16 2.15 3.45 25.53
N SER A 17 1.67 4.19 26.53
CA SER A 17 0.62 3.72 27.46
C SER A 17 -0.71 3.41 26.74
N ASN A 18 -1.11 4.27 25.80
CA ASN A 18 -2.30 4.04 24.96
C ASN A 18 -2.12 2.85 24.02
N PHE A 19 -0.92 2.62 23.50
CA PHE A 19 -0.61 1.44 22.69
C PHE A 19 -0.70 0.15 23.51
N ILE A 20 -0.18 0.14 24.74
CA ILE A 20 -0.33 -1.00 25.66
C ILE A 20 -1.81 -1.28 25.93
N ALA A 21 -2.60 -0.26 26.28
CA ALA A 21 -4.03 -0.43 26.51
C ALA A 21 -4.77 -0.97 25.27
N PHE A 22 -4.44 -0.46 24.08
CA PHE A 22 -5.03 -0.91 22.82
C PHE A 22 -4.70 -2.38 22.52
N THR A 23 -3.44 -2.77 22.65
CA THR A 23 -3.02 -4.17 22.41
C THR A 23 -3.63 -5.13 23.43
N GLN A 24 -3.81 -4.69 24.69
CA GLN A 24 -4.52 -5.47 25.71
C GLN A 24 -5.99 -5.71 25.33
N ILE A 25 -6.71 -4.67 24.90
CA ILE A 25 -8.10 -4.81 24.41
C ILE A 25 -8.15 -5.82 23.26
N CYS A 26 -7.23 -5.72 22.31
CA CYS A 26 -7.16 -6.64 21.17
C CYS A 26 -6.93 -8.09 21.62
N ALA A 27 -6.08 -8.31 22.61
CA ALA A 27 -5.79 -9.63 23.17
C ALA A 27 -7.02 -10.23 23.88
N GLU A 28 -7.66 -9.45 24.75
CA GLU A 28 -8.86 -9.86 25.50
C GLU A 28 -10.03 -10.20 24.58
N LYS A 29 -10.13 -9.53 23.43
CA LYS A 29 -11.16 -9.78 22.41
C LYS A 29 -10.77 -10.87 21.40
N GLY A 30 -9.58 -11.45 21.53
CA GLY A 30 -9.12 -12.57 20.70
C GLY A 30 -8.75 -12.21 19.25
N ILE A 31 -8.60 -10.92 18.92
CA ILE A 31 -8.36 -10.48 17.53
C ILE A 31 -6.88 -10.45 17.13
N LEU A 32 -5.96 -10.71 18.08
CA LEU A 32 -4.52 -10.85 17.81
C LEU A 32 -4.12 -12.27 17.37
N GLY A 33 -5.09 -13.19 17.23
CA GLY A 33 -4.84 -14.52 16.69
C GLY A 33 -4.37 -14.48 15.24
N ARG A 34 -3.89 -15.62 14.73
CA ARG A 34 -3.56 -15.77 13.31
C ARG A 34 -4.83 -15.58 12.47
N PRO A 35 -4.85 -14.66 11.49
CA PRO A 35 -6.03 -14.46 10.65
C PRO A 35 -6.41 -15.70 9.84
N ASP A 36 -7.71 -15.96 9.71
CA ASP A 36 -8.22 -17.02 8.83
C ASP A 36 -7.80 -16.77 7.38
N GLY A 37 -7.35 -17.82 6.68
CA GLY A 37 -6.87 -17.74 5.30
C GLY A 37 -5.41 -17.31 5.15
N LEU A 38 -4.68 -17.07 6.24
CA LEU A 38 -3.23 -16.84 6.21
C LEU A 38 -2.47 -18.17 6.40
N GLY A 39 -1.77 -18.66 5.37
CA GLY A 39 -1.06 -19.94 5.38
C GLY A 39 0.03 -20.00 6.46
N GLU A 40 0.30 -21.15 7.07
CA GLU A 40 1.07 -21.27 8.35
C GLU A 40 2.39 -20.50 8.40
N ASP A 41 3.15 -20.51 7.31
CA ASP A 41 4.48 -19.89 7.16
C ASP A 41 4.42 -18.44 6.67
N ASP A 42 3.25 -17.88 6.37
CA ASP A 42 3.14 -16.49 5.92
C ASP A 42 3.34 -15.50 7.08
N CYS A 43 4.03 -14.40 6.82
CA CYS A 43 4.16 -13.30 7.78
C CYS A 43 2.81 -12.55 7.91
N ALA A 44 2.49 -12.09 9.13
CA ALA A 44 1.26 -11.33 9.42
C ALA A 44 1.40 -9.80 9.19
N HIS A 45 2.42 -9.38 8.42
CA HIS A 45 2.63 -7.97 8.09
C HIS A 45 1.39 -7.35 7.47
N GLY A 46 1.08 -6.10 7.82
CA GLY A 46 -0.06 -5.38 7.26
C GLY A 46 -1.42 -5.79 7.82
N LEU A 47 -1.47 -6.81 8.69
CA LEU A 47 -2.71 -7.40 9.22
C LEU A 47 -2.86 -7.15 10.73
N SER A 48 -1.91 -7.65 11.53
CA SER A 48 -1.98 -7.59 13.00
C SER A 48 -0.62 -7.36 13.67
N ASP A 49 0.41 -7.07 12.89
CA ASP A 49 1.74 -6.74 13.38
C ASP A 49 1.80 -5.34 14.04
N THR A 50 2.85 -5.08 14.82
CA THR A 50 3.02 -3.83 15.58
C THR A 50 2.85 -2.58 14.72
N ALA A 51 3.45 -2.56 13.52
CA ALA A 51 3.32 -1.43 12.60
C ALA A 51 1.87 -1.20 12.17
N THR A 52 1.09 -2.26 11.95
CA THR A 52 -0.33 -2.17 11.64
C THR A 52 -1.14 -1.64 12.81
N LEU A 53 -0.92 -2.17 14.01
CA LEU A 53 -1.61 -1.69 15.22
C LEU A 53 -1.34 -0.20 15.47
N LEU A 54 -0.10 0.25 15.28
CA LEU A 54 0.25 1.67 15.40
C LEU A 54 -0.46 2.56 14.38
N ARG A 55 -0.65 2.09 13.14
CA ARG A 55 -1.43 2.83 12.13
C ARG A 55 -2.87 3.05 12.56
N PHE A 56 -3.55 2.01 13.06
CA PHE A 56 -4.93 2.12 13.57
C PHE A 56 -5.01 3.04 14.80
N LEU A 57 -4.05 2.92 15.73
CA LEU A 57 -4.02 3.77 16.91
C LEU A 57 -3.80 5.25 16.55
N THR A 58 -2.87 5.52 15.63
CA THR A 58 -2.58 6.88 15.14
C THR A 58 -3.79 7.51 14.44
N ALA A 59 -4.48 6.73 13.60
CA ALA A 59 -5.69 7.18 12.87
C ALA A 59 -6.86 7.57 13.79
N ARG A 60 -6.82 7.12 15.05
CA ARG A 60 -7.81 7.42 16.08
C ARG A 60 -7.23 8.27 17.20
N GLN A 61 -6.18 9.04 16.88
CA GLN A 61 -5.55 10.01 17.78
C GLN A 61 -5.16 9.39 19.12
N TYR A 62 -4.63 8.17 19.06
CA TYR A 62 -4.21 7.37 20.21
C TYR A 62 -5.34 6.99 21.19
N ASN A 63 -6.60 6.99 20.74
CA ASN A 63 -7.71 6.43 21.51
C ASN A 63 -7.79 4.89 21.35
N PRO A 64 -7.56 4.10 22.42
CA PRO A 64 -7.50 2.64 22.31
C PRO A 64 -8.81 1.97 21.87
N ASN A 65 -9.96 2.43 22.38
CA ASN A 65 -11.26 1.83 22.06
C ASN A 65 -11.66 2.14 20.61
N ALA A 66 -11.49 3.39 20.17
CA ALA A 66 -11.81 3.76 18.80
C ALA A 66 -10.89 3.08 17.78
N ALA A 67 -9.61 2.87 18.13
CA ALA A 67 -8.67 2.10 17.31
C ALA A 67 -9.09 0.63 17.21
N PHE A 68 -9.54 0.03 18.32
CA PHE A 68 -10.10 -1.32 18.33
C PHE A 68 -11.33 -1.46 17.44
N ASP A 69 -12.30 -0.54 17.55
CA ASP A 69 -13.52 -0.58 16.73
C ASP A 69 -13.19 -0.51 15.24
N GLN A 70 -12.26 0.36 14.84
CA GLN A 70 -11.81 0.48 13.46
C GLN A 70 -11.06 -0.77 12.98
N LEU A 71 -10.16 -1.33 13.79
CA LEU A 71 -9.43 -2.56 13.46
C LEU A 71 -10.39 -3.74 13.31
N GLN A 72 -11.35 -3.89 14.23
CA GLN A 72 -12.37 -4.93 14.17
C GLN A 72 -13.22 -4.79 12.90
N GLN A 73 -13.63 -3.58 12.54
CA GLN A 73 -14.36 -3.32 11.29
C GLN A 73 -13.54 -3.73 10.06
N ALA A 74 -12.26 -3.39 10.04
CA ALA A 74 -11.34 -3.74 8.95
C ALA A 74 -11.13 -5.26 8.82
N MET A 75 -11.00 -5.97 9.94
CA MET A 75 -10.86 -7.43 9.96
C MET A 75 -12.14 -8.11 9.47
N LYS A 76 -13.31 -7.67 9.96
CA LYS A 76 -14.61 -8.19 9.53
C LYS A 76 -14.79 -8.01 8.02
N PHE A 77 -14.50 -6.82 7.50
CA PHE A 77 -14.57 -6.56 6.06
C PHE A 77 -13.66 -7.49 5.26
N ARG A 78 -12.39 -7.68 5.68
CA ARG A 78 -11.47 -8.59 4.99
C ARG A 78 -11.95 -10.03 4.98
N GLN A 79 -12.55 -10.49 6.08
CA GLN A 79 -13.12 -11.83 6.20
C GLN A 79 -14.33 -11.99 5.28
N GLU A 80 -15.29 -11.06 5.33
CA GLU A 80 -16.50 -11.08 4.49
C GLU A 80 -16.16 -11.03 3.00
N LYS A 81 -15.13 -10.27 2.62
CA LYS A 81 -14.63 -10.17 1.24
C LYS A 81 -13.60 -11.25 0.87
N GLN A 82 -13.27 -12.17 1.77
CA GLN A 82 -12.29 -13.24 1.57
C GLN A 82 -10.94 -12.74 1.02
N VAL A 83 -10.49 -11.54 1.45
CA VAL A 83 -9.36 -10.83 0.84
C VAL A 83 -8.07 -11.66 0.89
N LEU A 84 -7.79 -12.33 2.01
CA LEU A 84 -6.57 -13.14 2.16
C LEU A 84 -6.57 -14.38 1.25
N GLY A 85 -7.71 -15.08 1.16
CA GLY A 85 -7.86 -16.22 0.27
C GLY A 85 -7.73 -15.79 -1.20
N LEU A 86 -8.37 -14.68 -1.57
CA LEU A 86 -8.25 -14.12 -2.91
C LEU A 86 -6.82 -13.66 -3.22
N TYR A 87 -6.09 -13.10 -2.25
CA TYR A 87 -4.70 -12.67 -2.44
C TYR A 87 -3.81 -13.80 -2.97
N ASP A 88 -4.08 -15.04 -2.53
CA ASP A 88 -3.34 -16.23 -2.96
C ASP A 88 -3.90 -16.90 -4.22
N ALA A 89 -5.12 -16.52 -4.65
CA ALA A 89 -5.86 -17.19 -5.71
C ALA A 89 -6.20 -16.30 -6.91
N ILE A 90 -5.95 -14.99 -6.83
CA ILE A 90 -6.27 -14.03 -7.88
C ILE A 90 -5.46 -14.31 -9.16
N GLU A 91 -6.11 -14.27 -10.32
CA GLU A 91 -5.42 -14.29 -11.61
C GLU A 91 -4.44 -13.12 -11.70
N ILE A 92 -3.19 -13.42 -12.05
CA ILE A 92 -2.13 -12.40 -12.14
C ILE A 92 -2.54 -11.27 -13.11
N SER A 93 -3.23 -11.60 -14.21
CA SER A 93 -3.74 -10.60 -15.15
C SER A 93 -4.76 -9.64 -14.53
N ASP A 94 -5.63 -10.15 -13.66
CA ASP A 94 -6.62 -9.32 -12.98
C ASP A 94 -5.91 -8.39 -11.99
N PHE A 95 -4.95 -8.90 -11.20
CA PHE A 95 -4.13 -8.08 -10.30
C PHE A 95 -3.39 -6.94 -11.04
N GLU A 96 -2.74 -7.26 -12.17
CA GLU A 96 -2.01 -6.28 -12.97
C GLU A 96 -2.94 -5.25 -13.65
N GLN A 97 -4.17 -5.64 -13.96
CA GLN A 97 -5.19 -4.72 -14.43
C GLN A 97 -5.63 -3.76 -13.31
N ALA A 98 -5.86 -4.26 -12.09
CA ALA A 98 -6.20 -3.44 -10.92
C ALA A 98 -5.13 -2.39 -10.61
N ARG A 99 -3.85 -2.79 -10.68
CA ARG A 99 -2.70 -1.93 -10.37
C ARG A 99 -2.70 -0.62 -11.16
N GLN A 100 -3.31 -0.58 -12.34
CA GLN A 100 -3.41 0.63 -13.17
C GLN A 100 -4.41 1.67 -12.62
N PHE A 101 -5.35 1.27 -11.77
CA PHE A 101 -6.37 2.15 -11.19
C PHE A 101 -5.98 2.77 -9.86
N TYR A 102 -4.91 2.29 -9.23
CA TYR A 102 -4.51 2.68 -7.89
C TYR A 102 -3.07 3.22 -7.88
N PRO A 103 -2.72 4.09 -6.90
CA PRO A 103 -1.35 4.51 -6.71
C PRO A 103 -0.45 3.30 -6.49
N HIS A 104 0.57 3.12 -7.33
CA HIS A 104 1.44 1.95 -7.27
C HIS A 104 2.90 2.33 -7.18
N TRP A 105 3.63 1.51 -6.42
CA TRP A 105 5.04 1.72 -6.14
C TRP A 105 5.86 1.68 -7.43
N THR A 106 6.72 2.67 -7.60
CA THR A 106 7.64 2.80 -8.75
C THR A 106 8.83 1.85 -8.65
N GLY A 107 9.08 1.26 -7.48
CA GLY A 107 10.32 0.57 -7.15
C GLY A 107 11.37 1.48 -6.50
N ARG A 108 11.06 2.79 -6.39
CA ARG A 108 11.93 3.82 -5.83
C ARG A 108 11.48 4.29 -4.45
N ARG A 109 12.40 4.91 -3.73
CA ARG A 109 12.18 5.47 -2.37
C ARG A 109 12.59 6.93 -2.33
N ASP A 110 11.95 7.69 -1.46
CA ASP A 110 12.33 9.08 -1.17
C ASP A 110 13.57 9.14 -0.26
N LYS A 111 14.03 10.35 0.06
CA LYS A 111 15.22 10.57 0.90
C LYS A 111 15.08 10.05 2.35
N GLN A 112 13.86 9.72 2.78
CA GLN A 112 13.58 9.14 4.11
C GLN A 112 13.39 7.62 4.05
N GLY A 113 13.39 7.03 2.85
CA GLY A 113 13.14 5.61 2.62
C GLY A 113 11.67 5.26 2.39
N PHE A 114 10.77 6.25 2.29
CA PHE A 114 9.36 5.98 1.98
C PHE A 114 9.21 5.55 0.52
N PRO A 115 8.44 4.49 0.21
CA PRO A 115 8.15 4.11 -1.17
C PRO A 115 7.45 5.25 -1.91
N ILE A 116 7.90 5.51 -3.14
CA ILE A 116 7.31 6.48 -4.05
C ILE A 116 6.28 5.77 -4.92
N CYS A 117 5.02 6.13 -4.76
CA CYS A 117 3.92 5.62 -5.58
C CYS A 117 3.53 6.65 -6.64
N MET A 118 3.32 6.20 -7.86
CA MET A 118 2.78 7.03 -8.94
C MET A 118 1.29 6.74 -9.11
N PHE A 119 0.50 7.80 -9.30
CA PHE A 119 -0.90 7.71 -9.64
C PHE A 119 -1.19 8.56 -10.88
N ASP A 120 -1.50 7.88 -11.98
CA ASP A 120 -1.83 8.54 -13.24
C ASP A 120 -3.35 8.62 -13.39
N LEU A 121 -3.88 9.85 -13.30
CA LEU A 121 -5.31 10.10 -13.44
C LEU A 121 -5.82 9.88 -14.87
N ALA A 122 -4.92 9.77 -15.87
CA ALA A 122 -5.32 9.52 -17.26
C ALA A 122 -6.06 8.19 -17.45
N LYS A 123 -5.80 7.19 -16.60
CA LYS A 123 -6.51 5.89 -16.63
C LYS A 123 -7.90 5.92 -15.99
N LEU A 124 -8.21 6.95 -15.22
CA LEU A 124 -9.56 7.18 -14.71
C LEU A 124 -10.40 7.97 -15.71
N ASP A 125 -10.26 7.63 -17.00
CA ASP A 125 -11.08 8.18 -18.07
C ASP A 125 -12.47 7.51 -18.10
N LYS A 126 -13.28 7.86 -19.10
CA LYS A 126 -14.63 7.31 -19.23
C LYS A 126 -14.62 5.77 -19.36
N ALA A 127 -13.67 5.21 -20.09
CA ALA A 127 -13.60 3.76 -20.32
C ALA A 127 -13.14 3.03 -19.05
N GLY A 128 -12.11 3.56 -18.37
CA GLY A 128 -11.63 3.05 -17.10
C GLY A 128 -12.71 3.06 -16.03
N LEU A 129 -13.43 4.18 -15.87
CA LEU A 129 -14.52 4.29 -14.90
C LEU A 129 -15.71 3.38 -15.22
N ALA A 130 -16.02 3.15 -16.49
CA ALA A 130 -17.06 2.20 -16.89
C ALA A 130 -16.67 0.74 -16.57
N SER A 131 -15.40 0.38 -16.82
CA SER A 131 -14.86 -0.92 -16.43
C SER A 131 -14.91 -1.10 -14.91
N TRP A 132 -14.48 -0.08 -14.16
CA TRP A 132 -14.55 -0.05 -12.71
C TRP A 132 -15.98 -0.22 -12.19
N GLU A 133 -16.95 0.52 -12.74
CA GLU A 133 -18.36 0.43 -12.34
C GLU A 133 -18.94 -0.97 -12.58
N THR A 134 -18.53 -1.64 -13.66
CA THR A 134 -18.94 -3.02 -13.95
C THR A 134 -18.47 -4.00 -12.86
N THR A 135 -17.22 -3.85 -12.40
CA THR A 135 -16.68 -4.68 -11.31
C THR A 135 -17.31 -4.35 -9.96
N ARG A 136 -17.74 -3.10 -9.75
CA ARG A 136 -18.38 -2.63 -8.50
C ARG A 136 -19.70 -3.33 -8.19
N ILE A 137 -20.48 -3.65 -9.21
CA ILE A 137 -21.80 -4.30 -9.07
C ILE A 137 -21.76 -5.83 -9.25
N SER A 138 -20.58 -6.41 -9.41
CA SER A 138 -20.42 -7.86 -9.54
C SER A 138 -20.61 -8.57 -8.20
N VAL A 139 -20.97 -9.86 -8.24
CA VAL A 139 -21.19 -10.70 -7.03
C VAL A 139 -19.90 -10.91 -6.23
N GLY A 140 -18.75 -10.63 -6.84
CA GLY A 140 -17.43 -10.83 -6.25
C GLY A 140 -16.94 -12.27 -6.37
N TRP A 141 -15.66 -12.45 -6.11
CA TRP A 141 -15.00 -13.75 -6.04
C TRP A 141 -15.32 -14.43 -4.71
N SER A 142 -15.44 -15.75 -4.72
CA SER A 142 -15.42 -16.55 -3.50
C SER A 142 -14.67 -17.86 -3.75
N ASP A 143 -14.13 -18.47 -2.70
CA ASP A 143 -13.42 -19.76 -2.84
C ASP A 143 -14.36 -20.90 -3.29
N ALA A 144 -15.67 -20.74 -3.09
CA ALA A 144 -16.70 -21.72 -3.47
C ALA A 144 -17.17 -21.57 -4.93
N GLU A 145 -17.05 -20.37 -5.52
CA GLU A 145 -17.53 -20.05 -6.86
C GLU A 145 -16.43 -19.34 -7.65
N SER A 146 -16.00 -19.92 -8.77
CA SER A 146 -14.96 -19.40 -9.66
C SER A 146 -15.39 -18.14 -10.45
N GLY A 147 -15.82 -17.11 -9.72
CA GLY A 147 -16.18 -15.79 -10.21
C GLY A 147 -14.98 -14.86 -10.35
N LYS A 148 -15.21 -13.66 -10.89
CA LYS A 148 -14.20 -12.60 -10.91
C LYS A 148 -14.29 -11.74 -9.65
N PRO A 149 -13.17 -11.20 -9.15
CA PRO A 149 -13.23 -10.32 -7.99
C PRO A 149 -14.02 -9.05 -8.26
N ASP A 150 -14.76 -8.60 -7.25
CA ASP A 150 -15.39 -7.29 -7.29
C ASP A 150 -14.37 -6.17 -7.08
N MET A 151 -14.79 -4.94 -7.31
CA MET A 151 -13.91 -3.78 -7.18
C MET A 151 -13.25 -3.63 -5.81
N LEU A 152 -14.01 -3.85 -4.72
CA LEU A 152 -13.48 -3.70 -3.36
C LEU A 152 -12.51 -4.83 -3.03
N GLN A 153 -12.74 -6.04 -3.54
CA GLN A 153 -11.78 -7.13 -3.48
C GLN A 153 -10.51 -6.81 -4.24
N MET A 154 -10.61 -6.30 -5.48
CA MET A 154 -9.47 -5.90 -6.31
C MET A 154 -8.64 -4.80 -5.63
N ALA A 155 -9.29 -3.74 -5.15
CA ALA A 155 -8.64 -2.67 -4.41
C ALA A 155 -7.98 -3.19 -3.13
N SER A 156 -8.65 -4.08 -2.40
CA SER A 156 -8.12 -4.64 -1.17
C SER A 156 -6.89 -5.49 -1.40
N VAL A 157 -6.92 -6.40 -2.38
CA VAL A 157 -5.76 -7.23 -2.71
C VAL A 157 -4.58 -6.38 -3.16
N PHE A 158 -4.83 -5.33 -3.94
CA PHE A 158 -3.79 -4.39 -4.34
C PHE A 158 -3.16 -3.66 -3.13
N HIS A 159 -3.99 -3.12 -2.23
CA HIS A 159 -3.50 -2.43 -1.03
C HIS A 159 -2.88 -3.37 0.00
N ASP A 160 -3.36 -4.62 0.10
CA ASP A 160 -2.72 -5.68 0.87
C ASP A 160 -1.31 -5.94 0.32
N GLY A 161 -1.09 -5.95 -1.00
CA GLY A 161 0.27 -6.10 -1.56
C GLY A 161 1.18 -4.94 -1.16
N PHE A 162 0.62 -3.75 -1.00
CA PHE A 162 1.38 -2.62 -0.50
C PHE A 162 1.78 -2.78 0.98
N VAL A 163 0.82 -3.08 1.86
CA VAL A 163 1.07 -3.12 3.32
C VAL A 163 1.71 -4.43 3.80
N ARG A 164 1.51 -5.53 3.08
CA ARG A 164 2.05 -6.86 3.41
C ARG A 164 3.43 -7.12 2.81
N PHE A 165 3.81 -6.38 1.76
CA PHE A 165 5.08 -6.57 1.06
C PHE A 165 5.90 -5.29 0.89
N VAL A 166 5.37 -4.24 0.26
CA VAL A 166 6.18 -3.04 -0.05
C VAL A 166 6.65 -2.31 1.22
N LEU A 167 5.76 -2.08 2.19
CA LEU A 167 6.11 -1.40 3.44
C LEU A 167 7.11 -2.19 4.30
N PRO A 168 6.93 -3.51 4.54
CA PRO A 168 7.93 -4.33 5.22
C PRO A 168 9.26 -4.38 4.48
N LEU A 169 9.23 -4.50 3.15
CA LEU A 169 10.44 -4.50 2.31
C LEU A 169 11.24 -3.20 2.49
N CYS A 170 10.58 -2.04 2.47
CA CYS A 170 11.25 -0.76 2.71
C CYS A 170 11.72 -0.61 4.17
N THR A 171 11.01 -1.23 5.13
CA THR A 171 11.40 -1.25 6.54
C THR A 171 12.72 -1.97 6.77
N MET A 172 12.97 -3.08 6.05
CA MET A 172 14.21 -3.86 6.14
C MET A 172 15.46 -3.10 5.68
N MET A 173 15.28 -2.01 4.94
CA MET A 173 16.38 -1.26 4.36
C MET A 173 17.07 -0.35 5.37
N THR A 174 18.40 -0.44 5.40
CA THR A 174 19.27 0.28 6.35
C THR A 174 19.93 1.53 5.76
N ASP A 175 19.82 1.75 4.45
CA ASP A 175 20.38 2.87 3.69
C ASP A 175 19.50 4.14 3.76
N ARG A 176 18.90 4.40 4.92
CA ARG A 176 17.99 5.53 5.16
C ARG A 176 18.31 6.22 6.50
N PRO A 177 17.90 7.48 6.71
CA PRO A 177 18.30 8.24 7.89
C PRO A 177 17.93 7.61 9.24
N ASN A 178 16.78 6.94 9.33
CA ASN A 178 16.26 6.34 10.57
C ASN A 178 15.93 4.85 10.39
N PRO A 179 16.95 3.96 10.26
CA PRO A 179 16.74 2.56 9.91
C PRO A 179 16.01 1.75 11.00
N SER A 180 16.03 2.22 12.26
CA SER A 180 15.34 1.60 13.39
C SER A 180 13.85 1.92 13.49
N THR A 181 13.32 2.83 12.66
CA THR A 181 11.90 3.20 12.64
C THR A 181 11.23 2.53 11.44
N ALA A 182 10.11 1.83 11.62
CA ALA A 182 9.45 1.17 10.50
C ALA A 182 8.93 2.15 9.45
N ILE A 183 8.99 1.73 8.18
CA ILE A 183 8.32 2.41 7.07
C ILE A 183 6.86 1.95 7.06
N THR A 184 5.95 2.82 7.47
CA THR A 184 4.51 2.52 7.60
C THR A 184 3.63 3.25 6.59
N SER A 185 4.22 4.15 5.80
CA SER A 185 3.50 5.03 4.89
C SER A 185 4.32 5.31 3.63
N SER A 186 3.80 6.17 2.76
CA SER A 186 4.31 6.36 1.40
C SER A 186 4.08 7.76 0.85
N VAL A 187 4.85 8.10 -0.18
CA VAL A 187 4.74 9.37 -0.90
C VAL A 187 4.03 9.12 -2.23
N TYR A 188 2.95 9.85 -2.49
CA TYR A 188 2.22 9.75 -3.75
C TYR A 188 2.58 10.91 -4.66
N LEU A 189 2.93 10.60 -5.90
CA LEU A 189 3.06 11.54 -7.01
C LEU A 189 1.85 11.35 -7.92
N VAL A 190 1.06 12.41 -8.09
CA VAL A 190 -0.16 12.40 -8.90
C VAL A 190 0.02 13.38 -10.05
N ASP A 191 0.05 12.91 -11.30
CA ASP A 191 0.07 13.80 -12.45
C ASP A 191 -1.36 14.23 -12.81
N ALA A 192 -1.67 15.51 -12.60
CA ALA A 192 -2.97 16.10 -12.86
C ALA A 192 -3.07 16.80 -14.23
N SER A 193 -2.02 16.73 -15.06
CA SER A 193 -1.97 17.41 -16.37
C SER A 193 -3.10 16.97 -17.32
N SER A 194 -3.55 15.71 -17.21
CA SER A 194 -4.60 15.11 -18.03
C SER A 194 -6.02 15.32 -17.48
N LEU A 195 -6.18 15.84 -16.25
CA LEU A 195 -7.46 15.86 -15.56
C LEU A 195 -8.38 16.98 -16.08
N GLY A 196 -9.43 16.60 -16.80
CA GLY A 196 -10.48 17.53 -17.22
C GLY A 196 -11.52 17.81 -16.13
N LEU A 197 -12.16 18.99 -16.15
CA LEU A 197 -13.24 19.33 -15.19
C LEU A 197 -14.37 18.29 -15.14
N LYS A 198 -14.87 17.86 -16.31
CA LYS A 198 -15.95 16.84 -16.39
C LYS A 198 -15.51 15.50 -15.80
N GLN A 199 -14.25 15.12 -16.03
CA GLN A 199 -13.66 13.91 -15.47
C GLN A 199 -13.58 14.01 -13.95
N GLY A 200 -13.12 15.13 -13.40
CA GLY A 200 -13.11 15.38 -11.95
C GLY A 200 -14.47 15.14 -11.27
N TRP A 201 -15.58 15.53 -11.92
CA TRP A 201 -16.93 15.26 -11.42
C TRP A 201 -17.34 13.79 -11.50
N SER A 202 -16.94 13.07 -12.56
CA SER A 202 -17.25 11.64 -12.70
C SER A 202 -16.49 10.76 -11.72
N LEU A 203 -15.41 11.27 -11.09
CA LEU A 203 -14.62 10.52 -10.10
C LEU A 203 -15.32 10.37 -8.74
N LYS A 204 -16.46 11.01 -8.51
CA LYS A 204 -17.09 11.07 -7.19
C LYS A 204 -17.25 9.69 -6.53
N MET A 205 -17.91 8.76 -7.21
CA MET A 205 -18.18 7.43 -6.65
C MET A 205 -16.89 6.65 -6.39
N PHE A 206 -15.97 6.68 -7.35
CA PHE A 206 -14.64 6.08 -7.22
C PHE A 206 -13.91 6.60 -5.98
N VAL A 207 -13.79 7.93 -5.84
CA VAL A 207 -13.07 8.56 -4.74
C VAL A 207 -13.73 8.27 -3.39
N GLN A 208 -15.06 8.30 -3.31
CA GLN A 208 -15.77 8.03 -2.06
C GLN A 208 -15.57 6.59 -1.58
N GLU A 209 -15.68 5.60 -2.48
CA GLU A 209 -15.52 4.19 -2.10
C GLU A 209 -14.07 3.83 -1.77
N ILE A 210 -13.11 4.30 -2.57
CA ILE A 210 -11.68 4.09 -2.28
C ILE A 210 -11.26 4.84 -1.03
N SER A 211 -11.75 6.07 -0.80
CA SER A 211 -11.48 6.80 0.44
C SER A 211 -12.04 6.07 1.65
N TRP A 212 -13.23 5.48 1.57
CA TRP A 212 -13.79 4.66 2.65
C TRP A 212 -12.95 3.41 2.91
N LEU A 213 -12.57 2.70 1.84
CA LEU A 213 -11.74 1.49 1.95
C LEU A 213 -10.40 1.81 2.61
N LEU A 214 -9.71 2.85 2.15
CA LEU A 214 -8.42 3.27 2.68
C LEU A 214 -8.52 3.75 4.12
N SER A 215 -9.49 4.60 4.45
CA SER A 215 -9.65 5.11 5.82
C SER A 215 -10.08 4.02 6.79
N THR A 216 -10.85 3.02 6.35
CA THR A 216 -11.32 1.93 7.22
C THR A 216 -10.26 0.84 7.36
N CYS A 217 -9.70 0.36 6.24
CA CYS A 217 -8.88 -0.86 6.21
C CYS A 217 -7.38 -0.60 6.15
N TYR A 218 -6.95 0.53 5.60
CA TYR A 218 -5.53 0.86 5.37
C TYR A 218 -5.17 2.25 5.94
N PRO A 219 -5.52 2.55 7.20
CA PRO A 219 -5.28 3.86 7.76
C PRO A 219 -3.78 4.19 7.83
N GLU A 220 -3.47 5.48 7.81
CA GLU A 220 -2.11 6.04 7.98
C GLU A 220 -1.05 5.43 7.06
N THR A 221 -1.41 5.10 5.81
CA THR A 221 -0.50 4.57 4.78
C THR A 221 0.07 5.65 3.85
N ILE A 222 -0.38 6.90 4.00
CA ILE A 222 0.04 8.06 3.19
C ILE A 222 0.79 9.05 4.09
N THR A 223 2.00 9.39 3.72
CA THR A 223 2.81 10.45 4.34
C THR A 223 2.51 11.79 3.69
N ARG A 224 2.49 11.83 2.36
CA ARG A 224 2.30 13.03 1.56
C ARG A 224 1.80 12.70 0.16
N VAL A 225 0.99 13.59 -0.40
CA VAL A 225 0.53 13.51 -1.79
C VAL A 225 0.95 14.79 -2.52
N PHE A 226 1.78 14.67 -3.54
CA PHE A 226 2.10 15.77 -4.45
C PHE A 226 1.23 15.65 -5.69
N VAL A 227 0.31 16.60 -5.86
CA VAL A 227 -0.44 16.76 -7.11
C VAL A 227 0.39 17.66 -8.03
N CYS A 228 1.07 17.04 -8.98
CA CYS A 228 1.96 17.67 -9.93
C CYS A 228 1.22 18.14 -11.18
N ASN A 229 1.78 19.15 -11.85
CA ASN A 229 1.22 19.72 -13.08
C ASN A 229 -0.26 20.12 -12.95
N ALA A 230 -0.65 20.62 -11.79
CA ALA A 230 -2.03 20.98 -11.54
C ALA A 230 -2.46 22.13 -12.48
N PRO A 231 -3.52 21.95 -13.29
CA PRO A 231 -4.02 23.02 -14.13
C PRO A 231 -4.58 24.16 -13.27
N SER A 232 -4.68 25.37 -13.84
CA SER A 232 -5.16 26.56 -13.12
C SER A 232 -6.55 26.40 -12.48
N TYR A 233 -7.38 25.52 -13.04
CA TYR A 233 -8.72 25.19 -12.54
C TYR A 233 -8.75 24.03 -11.53
N PHE A 234 -7.62 23.38 -11.23
CA PHE A 234 -7.55 22.25 -10.30
C PHE A 234 -8.06 22.62 -8.91
N THR A 235 -7.79 23.84 -8.43
CA THR A 235 -8.30 24.35 -7.15
C THR A 235 -9.83 24.26 -7.05
N THR A 236 -10.53 24.44 -8.17
CA THR A 236 -11.98 24.28 -8.24
C THR A 236 -12.37 22.81 -8.10
N ILE A 237 -11.67 21.89 -8.77
CA ILE A 237 -11.91 20.44 -8.64
C ILE A 237 -11.63 19.99 -7.19
N TRP A 238 -10.49 20.41 -6.64
CA TRP A 238 -10.05 20.03 -5.31
C TRP A 238 -11.02 20.45 -4.22
N LYS A 239 -11.66 21.63 -4.33
CA LYS A 239 -12.68 22.08 -3.37
C LYS A 239 -13.78 21.04 -3.14
N TYR A 240 -14.12 20.26 -4.16
CA TYR A 240 -15.16 19.23 -4.07
C TYR A 240 -14.56 17.86 -3.77
N LEU A 241 -13.46 17.46 -4.42
CA LEU A 241 -12.76 16.20 -4.11
C LEU A 241 -12.39 16.13 -2.62
N LYS A 242 -11.97 17.25 -2.02
CA LYS A 242 -11.66 17.36 -0.59
C LYS A 242 -12.83 16.96 0.31
N THR A 243 -14.09 17.13 -0.13
CA THR A 243 -15.28 16.70 0.64
C THR A 243 -15.55 15.20 0.53
N TRP A 244 -14.88 14.51 -0.39
CA TRP A 244 -15.03 13.08 -0.66
C TRP A 244 -13.84 12.26 -0.18
N VAL A 245 -12.76 12.93 0.23
CA VAL A 245 -11.53 12.35 0.75
C VAL A 245 -11.52 12.49 2.26
N ASP A 246 -10.99 11.49 2.95
CA ASP A 246 -10.77 11.52 4.39
C ASP A 246 -9.97 12.77 4.83
N PRO A 247 -10.36 13.48 5.91
CA PRO A 247 -9.70 14.71 6.34
C PRO A 247 -8.19 14.59 6.56
N ASN A 248 -7.71 13.50 7.19
CA ASN A 248 -6.27 13.30 7.43
C ASN A 248 -5.51 13.19 6.11
N THR A 249 -6.13 12.56 5.11
CA THR A 249 -5.53 12.45 3.77
C THR A 249 -5.55 13.79 3.05
N ALA A 250 -6.64 14.55 3.13
CA ALA A 250 -6.76 15.85 2.50
C ALA A 250 -5.75 16.88 3.02
N GLU A 251 -5.35 16.79 4.29
CA GLU A 251 -4.31 17.64 4.89
C GLU A 251 -2.90 17.34 4.38
N LYS A 252 -2.67 16.13 3.85
CA LYS A 252 -1.37 15.67 3.32
C LYS A 252 -1.16 16.04 1.85
N VAL A 253 -2.16 16.67 1.20
CA VAL A 253 -2.13 17.03 -0.22
C VAL A 253 -1.43 18.37 -0.43
N VAL A 254 -0.41 18.36 -1.28
CA VAL A 254 0.32 19.54 -1.77
C VAL A 254 0.06 19.66 -3.26
N VAL A 255 -0.53 20.77 -3.69
CA VAL A 255 -0.85 21.04 -5.10
C VAL A 255 0.24 21.91 -5.71
N LEU A 256 0.82 21.47 -6.81
CA LEU A 256 1.95 22.10 -7.48
C LEU A 256 1.60 22.44 -8.93
N THR A 257 1.88 23.67 -9.34
CA THR A 257 1.91 24.03 -10.76
C THR A 257 3.13 23.38 -11.43
N SER A 258 3.12 23.27 -12.76
CA SER A 258 4.24 22.67 -13.50
C SER A 258 5.60 23.34 -13.21
N ALA A 259 5.63 24.64 -12.93
CA ALA A 259 6.86 25.37 -12.59
C ALA A 259 7.41 25.03 -11.19
N GLU A 260 6.57 24.54 -10.29
CA GLU A 260 6.93 24.25 -8.88
C GLU A 260 7.30 22.78 -8.65
N VAL A 261 6.98 21.89 -9.61
CA VAL A 261 7.13 20.42 -9.45
C VAL A 261 8.56 20.06 -9.06
N MET A 262 9.54 20.31 -9.92
CA MET A 262 10.92 19.85 -9.68
C MET A 262 11.53 20.49 -8.44
N SER A 263 11.45 21.82 -8.30
CA SER A 263 12.00 22.53 -7.15
C SER A 263 11.40 22.07 -5.82
N THR A 264 10.17 21.56 -5.82
CA THR A 264 9.54 21.01 -4.61
C THR A 264 9.94 19.57 -4.38
N LEU A 265 9.85 18.72 -5.42
CA LEU A 265 10.13 17.28 -5.30
C LEU A 265 11.58 17.01 -4.93
N GLU A 266 12.54 17.79 -5.44
CA GLU A 266 13.98 17.65 -5.13
C GLU A 266 14.31 17.85 -3.65
N ASN A 267 13.46 18.55 -2.89
CA ASN A 267 13.63 18.66 -1.43
C ASN A 267 13.36 17.34 -0.70
N HIS A 268 12.66 16.40 -1.35
CA HIS A 268 12.18 15.16 -0.74
C HIS A 268 12.67 13.90 -1.43
N ILE A 269 12.92 13.96 -2.74
CA ILE A 269 13.23 12.82 -3.60
C ILE A 269 14.49 13.16 -4.41
N ASP A 270 15.43 12.23 -4.53
CA ASP A 270 16.57 12.38 -5.43
C ASP A 270 16.12 12.34 -6.91
N SER A 271 16.71 13.15 -7.78
CA SER A 271 16.30 13.29 -9.19
C SER A 271 16.22 11.95 -9.94
N VAL A 272 17.16 11.05 -9.64
CA VAL A 272 17.23 9.67 -10.18
C VAL A 272 15.99 8.82 -9.86
N ASN A 273 15.25 9.18 -8.81
CA ASN A 273 14.05 8.49 -8.35
C ASN A 273 12.74 9.19 -8.78
N ILE A 274 12.82 10.40 -9.36
CA ILE A 274 11.66 11.15 -9.85
C ILE A 274 11.33 10.69 -11.29
N PRO A 275 10.06 10.38 -11.61
CA PRO A 275 9.64 10.05 -12.97
C PRO A 275 10.03 11.11 -14.01
N THR A 276 10.47 10.67 -15.20
CA THR A 276 10.78 11.55 -16.34
C THR A 276 9.60 12.44 -16.76
N ALA A 277 8.37 11.94 -16.65
CA ALA A 277 7.14 12.71 -16.90
C ALA A 277 6.99 13.93 -15.96
N LEU A 278 7.67 13.93 -14.82
CA LEU A 278 7.67 15.02 -13.84
C LEU A 278 8.97 15.86 -13.87
N GLY A 279 9.88 15.56 -14.81
CA GLY A 279 11.16 16.27 -14.99
C GLY A 279 12.38 15.57 -14.36
N GLY A 280 12.20 14.39 -13.76
CA GLY A 280 13.30 13.61 -13.20
C GLY A 280 14.00 12.69 -14.21
N GLU A 281 14.73 11.70 -13.70
CA GLU A 281 15.53 10.79 -14.53
C GLU A 281 15.01 9.34 -14.55
N HIS A 282 14.02 9.01 -13.71
CA HIS A 282 13.47 7.66 -13.65
C HIS A 282 12.52 7.41 -14.84
N ASP A 283 12.89 6.53 -15.78
CA ASP A 283 12.02 6.10 -16.90
C ASP A 283 10.86 5.23 -16.40
N PHE A 284 9.91 5.89 -15.74
CA PHE A 284 8.69 5.29 -15.24
C PHE A 284 7.60 5.37 -16.31
N LYS A 285 6.99 4.22 -16.61
CA LYS A 285 5.84 4.10 -17.51
C LYS A 285 4.67 3.54 -16.72
N HIS A 286 3.50 4.16 -16.90
CA HIS A 286 2.30 3.71 -16.23
C HIS A 286 2.07 2.21 -16.49
N GLY A 287 1.84 1.44 -15.41
CA GLY A 287 1.57 0.01 -15.50
C GLY A 287 2.83 -0.85 -15.72
N MET A 288 4.04 -0.29 -15.74
CA MET A 288 5.26 -1.11 -15.69
C MET A 288 5.43 -1.75 -14.31
N LEU A 289 6.14 -2.88 -14.25
CA LEU A 289 6.53 -3.46 -12.96
C LEU A 289 7.50 -2.53 -12.21
N PRO A 290 7.52 -2.57 -10.86
CA PRO A 290 8.42 -1.74 -10.07
C PRO A 290 9.88 -1.89 -10.51
N SER A 291 10.54 -0.77 -10.78
CA SER A 291 11.96 -0.72 -11.13
C SER A 291 12.76 -0.42 -9.87
N LEU A 292 13.28 -1.47 -9.25
CA LEU A 292 13.98 -1.37 -7.96
C LEU A 292 15.24 -0.51 -8.03
N ASP A 293 15.48 0.27 -6.98
CA ASP A 293 16.76 0.95 -6.79
C ASP A 293 17.92 -0.02 -6.49
N ASP A 294 19.15 0.45 -6.71
CA ASP A 294 20.36 -0.40 -6.66
C ASP A 294 20.59 -1.00 -5.27
N ASN A 295 20.24 -0.27 -4.21
CA ASN A 295 20.38 -0.75 -2.84
C ASN A 295 19.40 -1.90 -2.57
N LEU A 296 18.14 -1.78 -3.00
CA LEU A 296 17.17 -2.86 -2.94
C LEU A 296 17.63 -4.09 -3.72
N ARG A 297 18.14 -3.88 -4.94
CA ARG A 297 18.66 -4.96 -5.80
C ARG A 297 19.84 -5.69 -5.14
N ALA A 298 20.74 -4.98 -4.47
CA ALA A 298 21.93 -5.55 -3.84
C ALA A 298 21.68 -6.19 -2.45
N PHE A 299 20.63 -5.75 -1.74
CA PHE A 299 20.36 -6.18 -0.38
C PHE A 299 19.91 -7.65 -0.29
N PHE A 300 18.98 -8.07 -1.13
CA PHE A 300 18.36 -9.39 -1.08
C PHE A 300 19.16 -10.49 -1.82
N GLN A 301 18.94 -11.74 -1.42
CA GLN A 301 19.49 -12.91 -2.11
C GLN A 301 18.48 -13.43 -3.13
N TRP A 302 18.60 -13.00 -4.38
CA TRP A 302 17.69 -13.34 -5.47
C TRP A 302 17.83 -14.79 -5.92
N THR A 303 16.71 -15.43 -6.25
CA THR A 303 16.69 -16.81 -6.78
C THR A 303 16.97 -16.86 -8.28
N SER A 304 16.79 -15.74 -8.98
CA SER A 304 17.03 -15.58 -10.43
C SER A 304 18.22 -14.66 -10.70
N PRO A 305 19.00 -14.90 -11.77
CA PRO A 305 20.01 -13.94 -12.23
C PRO A 305 19.40 -12.62 -12.72
N GLU A 306 18.14 -12.65 -13.20
CA GLU A 306 17.41 -11.45 -13.59
C GLU A 306 16.75 -10.84 -12.35
N ILE A 307 17.40 -9.83 -11.77
CA ILE A 307 16.93 -9.14 -10.56
C ILE A 307 15.73 -8.25 -10.91
N SER A 308 14.53 -8.78 -10.63
CA SER A 308 13.26 -8.10 -10.81
C SER A 308 12.16 -8.72 -9.92
N LEU A 309 11.10 -7.96 -9.65
CA LEU A 309 9.89 -8.51 -9.04
C LEU A 309 8.97 -9.07 -10.13
N PRO A 310 8.39 -10.27 -9.94
CA PRO A 310 7.41 -10.82 -10.89
C PRO A 310 6.08 -10.04 -10.81
N PRO A 311 5.21 -10.17 -11.83
CA PRO A 311 3.84 -9.66 -11.75
C PRO A 311 3.02 -10.44 -10.71
N GLY A 312 1.94 -9.83 -10.25
CA GLY A 312 0.99 -10.39 -9.30
C GLY A 312 1.33 -10.09 -7.83
N PRO A 313 0.52 -10.61 -6.90
CA PRO A 313 0.72 -10.38 -5.48
C PRO A 313 2.00 -11.04 -4.96
N ILE A 314 2.68 -10.36 -4.04
CA ILE A 314 3.89 -10.84 -3.36
C ILE A 314 3.67 -10.70 -1.85
N LYS A 315 4.14 -11.66 -1.06
CA LYS A 315 4.10 -11.58 0.42
C LYS A 315 5.37 -12.17 1.02
N PHE A 316 5.63 -11.84 2.27
CA PHE A 316 6.69 -12.48 3.04
C PHE A 316 6.20 -13.75 3.73
N SER A 317 7.12 -14.69 3.87
CA SER A 317 6.98 -15.92 4.63
C SER A 317 8.23 -16.14 5.48
N GLU A 318 8.06 -16.72 6.65
CA GLU A 318 9.13 -17.00 7.61
C GLU A 318 9.20 -18.51 7.88
N GLU A 319 10.39 -19.07 7.70
CA GLU A 319 10.68 -20.46 8.01
C GLU A 319 10.85 -20.68 9.53
N PRO A 320 10.67 -21.91 10.04
CA PRO A 320 10.91 -22.22 11.45
C PRO A 320 12.33 -21.90 11.95
N ASN A 321 13.31 -21.76 11.04
CA ASN A 321 14.69 -21.38 11.35
C ASN A 321 14.91 -19.85 11.39
N GLY A 322 13.86 -19.04 11.20
CA GLY A 322 13.91 -17.57 11.16
C GLY A 322 14.24 -16.96 9.80
N THR A 323 14.45 -17.76 8.76
CA THR A 323 14.73 -17.26 7.41
C THR A 323 13.46 -16.65 6.81
N ILE A 324 13.53 -15.38 6.40
CA ILE A 324 12.43 -14.70 5.73
C ILE A 324 12.66 -14.74 4.21
N ARG A 325 11.59 -15.01 3.46
CA ARG A 325 11.58 -15.08 1.99
C ARG A 325 10.40 -14.30 1.42
N ALA A 326 10.59 -13.69 0.26
CA ALA A 326 9.50 -13.13 -0.53
C ALA A 326 8.96 -14.19 -1.50
N ILE A 327 7.64 -14.34 -1.54
CA ILE A 327 6.93 -15.33 -2.33
C ILE A 327 5.93 -14.65 -3.24
N GLY A 328 6.01 -14.93 -4.55
CA GLY A 328 4.99 -14.57 -5.53
C GLY A 328 3.83 -15.55 -5.47
N VAL A 329 2.60 -15.04 -5.31
CA VAL A 329 1.36 -15.83 -5.21
C VAL A 329 0.32 -15.37 -6.23
N GLY A 330 -0.92 -15.85 -6.14
CA GLY A 330 -1.97 -15.69 -7.15
C GLY A 330 -2.05 -16.92 -8.06
N SER A 331 -2.69 -16.79 -9.21
CA SER A 331 -2.85 -17.87 -10.18
C SER A 331 -2.52 -17.47 -11.61
N LEU A 332 -2.19 -18.49 -12.40
CA LEU A 332 -2.08 -18.39 -13.85
C LEU A 332 -2.96 -19.48 -14.45
N GLU A 333 -3.98 -19.07 -15.21
CA GLU A 333 -4.95 -20.00 -15.83
C GLU A 333 -5.62 -20.92 -14.80
N GLY A 334 -5.96 -20.38 -13.63
CA GLY A 334 -6.58 -21.08 -12.50
C GLY A 334 -5.63 -21.90 -11.65
N MET A 335 -4.35 -22.06 -12.04
CA MET A 335 -3.36 -22.79 -11.26
C MET A 335 -2.66 -21.85 -10.28
N LYS A 336 -2.77 -22.13 -8.97
CA LYS A 336 -2.11 -21.34 -7.92
C LYS A 336 -0.58 -21.41 -8.06
N ARG A 337 0.06 -20.25 -7.94
CA ARG A 337 1.50 -20.04 -7.95
C ARG A 337 2.01 -19.85 -6.53
N ARG A 338 3.22 -20.35 -6.24
CA ARG A 338 3.95 -20.06 -5.00
C ARG A 338 5.46 -20.10 -5.27
N ASP A 339 6.00 -19.01 -5.81
CA ASP A 339 7.38 -18.95 -6.27
C ASP A 339 8.24 -18.15 -5.30
N VAL A 340 9.39 -18.69 -4.88
CA VAL A 340 10.35 -17.94 -4.06
C VAL A 340 11.14 -16.97 -4.94
N ILE A 341 11.05 -15.68 -4.61
CA ILE A 341 11.66 -14.58 -5.40
C ILE A 341 13.06 -14.26 -4.87
N PHE A 342 13.16 -14.07 -3.55
CA PHE A 342 14.43 -13.80 -2.87
C PHE A 342 14.34 -14.16 -1.39
N PHE A 343 15.49 -14.29 -0.75
CA PHE A 343 15.64 -14.41 0.69
C PHE A 343 16.17 -13.09 1.27
N THR A 344 15.74 -12.77 2.50
CA THR A 344 16.38 -11.71 3.28
C THR A 344 17.71 -12.23 3.83
N ARG A 345 18.70 -11.35 4.01
CA ARG A 345 19.91 -11.75 4.74
C ARG A 345 19.51 -11.96 6.20
N MET A 346 19.84 -13.11 6.78
CA MET A 346 19.76 -13.27 8.23
C MET A 346 20.65 -12.20 8.85
N SER A 347 20.07 -11.35 9.71
CA SER A 347 20.88 -10.43 10.50
C SER A 347 21.71 -11.27 11.46
N THR A 348 22.96 -11.52 11.11
CA THR A 348 24.00 -11.84 12.10
C THR A 348 24.27 -10.55 12.85
N ILE A 349 23.39 -10.22 13.78
CA ILE A 349 23.70 -9.26 14.83
C ILE A 349 24.54 -10.05 15.83
N GLU A 350 25.86 -10.07 15.61
CA GLU A 350 26.85 -10.39 16.65
C GLU A 350 27.12 -9.17 17.52
#